data_AF-A0A1M5N050-F1
#
_entry.id   AF-A0A1M5N050-F1
#
_cell.length_a   1.000
_cell.length_b   1.000
_cell.length_c   1.000
_cell.angle_alpha   90.00
_cell.angle_beta   90.00
_cell.angle_gamma   90.00
#
_symmetry.space_group_name_H-M   'P 1'
#
loop_
_entity.id
_entity.type
_entity.pdbx_description
1 polymer ?
#
loop_
_entity_poly.entity_id
_entity_poly.type
_entity_poly.pdbx_seq_one_letter_code
_entity_poly.pdbx_strand_id
1 'polypeptide(L)'
;MPTETRYLLDELETADMLEVDGLHAWQFTLNDELLDRAEAAAIASEPFSSDDIVVRIESLDGRERRHWAFSYNSVMEAQLNEDEQYWAIGEAPQTRLRCLGAIIASGDDD
;
A
#
# COMPACT_ATOMS: atom_id res chain seq x y z
N MET A 1 19.41 15.00 -4.59
CA MET A 1 18.12 14.78 -3.92
C MET A 1 17.57 13.50 -4.52
N PRO A 2 17.68 12.34 -3.84
CA PRO A 2 17.00 11.15 -4.34
C PRO A 2 15.51 11.49 -4.38
N THR A 3 14.91 11.35 -5.55
CA THR A 3 13.46 11.44 -5.70
C THR A 3 12.92 10.21 -5.00
N GLU A 4 12.62 10.36 -3.70
CA GLU A 4 12.07 9.29 -2.87
C GLU A 4 10.74 8.91 -3.52
N THR A 5 10.78 7.85 -4.31
CA THR A 5 9.60 7.39 -5.02
C THR A 5 8.70 6.85 -3.94
N ARG A 6 7.69 7.62 -3.54
CA ARG A 6 6.68 7.13 -2.62
C ARG A 6 6.06 5.90 -3.25
N TYR A 7 6.00 4.83 -2.48
CA TYR A 7 5.28 3.62 -2.85
C TYR A 7 4.14 3.44 -1.88
N LEU A 8 3.03 2.87 -2.36
CA LEU A 8 1.90 2.50 -1.51
C LEU A 8 2.34 1.63 -0.33
N LEU A 9 3.36 0.79 -0.52
CA LEU A 9 3.91 -0.08 0.52
C LEU A 9 4.41 0.68 1.76
N ASP A 10 5.09 1.82 1.55
CA ASP A 10 5.63 2.67 2.61
C ASP A 10 4.51 3.29 3.45
N GLU A 11 3.44 3.74 2.77
CA GLU A 11 2.25 4.26 3.42
C GLU A 11 1.47 3.16 4.15
N LEU A 12 1.44 1.93 3.62
CA LEU A 12 0.77 0.79 4.26
C LEU A 12 1.46 0.36 5.56
N GLU A 13 2.79 0.48 5.64
CA GLU A 13 3.56 0.14 6.85
C GLU A 13 3.25 1.08 8.02
N THR A 14 2.99 2.36 7.71
CA THR A 14 2.72 3.41 8.70
C THR A 14 1.22 3.70 8.90
N ALA A 15 0.36 3.20 8.01
CA ALA A 15 -1.08 3.35 8.11
C ALA A 15 -1.65 2.56 9.30
N ASP A 16 -2.63 3.14 9.99
CA ASP A 16 -3.41 2.45 11.01
C ASP A 16 -4.75 1.95 10.46
N MET A 17 -5.29 2.66 9.46
CA MET A 17 -6.57 2.37 8.83
C MET A 17 -6.45 2.57 7.33
N LEU A 18 -7.16 1.76 6.54
CA LEU A 18 -7.21 1.88 5.10
C LEU A 18 -8.66 2.15 4.67
N GLU A 19 -8.86 2.86 3.57
CA GLU A 19 -10.15 2.96 2.90
C GLU A 19 -10.01 2.38 1.48
N VAL A 20 -10.82 1.38 1.17
CA VAL A 20 -10.79 0.66 -0.09
C VAL A 20 -12.11 0.87 -0.83
N ASP A 21 -12.09 1.59 -1.95
CA ASP A 21 -13.28 1.93 -2.74
C ASP A 21 -14.40 2.60 -1.91
N GLY A 22 -14.02 3.41 -0.91
CA GLY A 22 -14.95 4.05 0.04
C GLY A 22 -15.35 3.19 1.25
N LEU A 23 -14.76 1.99 1.40
CA LEU A 23 -15.00 1.11 2.55
C LEU A 23 -13.84 1.15 3.54
N HIS A 24 -14.14 1.41 4.81
CA HIS A 24 -13.12 1.46 5.86
C HIS A 24 -12.66 0.04 6.23
N ALA A 25 -11.37 -0.21 6.06
CA ALA A 25 -10.67 -1.42 6.41
C ALA A 25 -9.69 -1.13 7.56
N TRP A 26 -10.10 -1.51 8.76
CA TRP A 26 -9.27 -1.50 9.96
C TRP A 26 -8.41 -2.77 10.15
N GLN A 27 -8.63 -3.78 9.33
CA GLN A 27 -7.98 -5.08 9.47
C GLN A 27 -7.23 -5.35 8.18
N PHE A 28 -5.91 -5.26 8.23
CA PHE A 28 -5.05 -5.66 7.14
C PHE A 28 -3.80 -6.34 7.69
N THR A 29 -3.13 -7.10 6.84
CA THR A 29 -1.93 -7.84 7.20
C THR A 29 -0.96 -7.77 6.04
N LEU A 30 0.26 -7.36 6.35
CA LEU A 30 1.37 -7.36 5.43
C LEU A 30 2.13 -8.69 5.54
N ASN A 31 2.82 -9.07 4.48
CA ASN A 31 3.65 -10.25 4.45
C ASN A 31 5.08 -9.87 4.87
N ASP A 32 5.35 -9.92 6.18
CA ASP A 32 6.64 -9.51 6.77
C ASP A 32 7.84 -10.20 6.10
N GLU A 33 7.72 -11.49 5.76
CA GLU A 33 8.81 -12.22 5.09
C GLU A 33 9.12 -11.65 3.70
N LEU A 34 8.09 -11.20 2.98
CA LEU A 34 8.26 -10.58 1.68
C LEU A 34 8.80 -9.16 1.78
N LEU A 35 8.36 -8.42 2.81
CA LEU A 35 8.84 -7.07 3.11
C LEU A 35 10.32 -7.08 3.48
N ASP A 36 10.74 -7.95 4.41
CA ASP A 36 12.14 -8.11 4.82
C ASP A 36 13.05 -8.37 3.61
N ARG A 37 12.58 -9.22 2.69
CA ARG A 37 13.30 -9.54 1.45
C ARG A 37 13.38 -8.36 0.49
N ALA A 38 12.31 -7.58 0.38
CA ALA A 38 12.27 -6.37 -0.44
C ALA A 38 13.21 -5.29 0.12
N GLU A 39 13.20 -5.09 1.44
CA GLU A 39 14.10 -4.18 2.13
C GLU A 39 15.56 -4.59 1.95
N ALA A 40 15.88 -5.87 2.16
CA ALA A 40 17.23 -6.40 1.96
C ALA A 40 17.73 -6.17 0.53
N ALA A 41 16.86 -6.37 -0.48
CA ALA A 41 17.19 -6.08 -1.87
C ALA A 41 17.40 -4.58 -2.12
N ALA A 42 16.57 -3.70 -1.53
CA ALA A 42 16.74 -2.25 -1.63
C ALA A 42 18.07 -1.79 -1.02
N ILE A 43 18.46 -2.33 0.15
CA ILE A 43 19.76 -2.09 0.79
C ILE A 43 20.91 -2.56 -0.11
N ALA A 44 20.74 -3.71 -0.78
CA ALA A 44 21.69 -4.24 -1.76
C ALA A 44 21.67 -3.49 -3.11
N SER A 45 20.77 -2.52 -3.30
CA SER A 45 20.52 -1.84 -4.58
C SER A 45 20.15 -2.79 -5.72
N GLU A 46 19.46 -3.89 -5.38
CA GLU A 46 18.97 -4.89 -6.33
C GLU A 46 17.47 -4.69 -6.61
N PRO A 47 17.02 -4.88 -7.86
CA PRO A 47 15.60 -4.82 -8.17
C PRO A 47 14.88 -6.02 -7.53
N PHE A 48 13.83 -5.74 -6.77
CA PHE A 48 12.96 -6.75 -6.18
C PHE A 48 11.57 -6.70 -6.81
N SER A 49 11.03 -7.87 -7.13
CA SER A 49 9.66 -8.01 -7.62
C SER A 49 9.16 -9.40 -7.29
N SER A 50 7.94 -9.50 -6.79
CA SER A 50 7.27 -10.77 -6.55
C SER A 50 5.81 -10.71 -6.95
N ASP A 51 5.28 -11.84 -7.40
CA ASP A 51 3.84 -12.04 -7.65
C ASP A 51 3.10 -12.52 -6.38
N ASP A 52 3.85 -12.82 -5.30
CA ASP A 52 3.26 -13.18 -4.02
C ASP A 52 2.42 -12.05 -3.41
N ILE A 53 1.36 -12.44 -2.70
CA ILE A 53 0.49 -11.51 -1.98
C ILE A 53 1.28 -10.84 -0.86
N VAL A 54 1.47 -9.52 -0.99
CA VAL A 54 2.15 -8.71 0.02
C VAL A 54 1.19 -8.16 1.04
N VAL A 55 -0.03 -7.80 0.64
CA VAL A 55 -1.02 -7.19 1.52
C VAL A 55 -2.36 -7.89 1.36
N ARG A 56 -2.97 -8.21 2.51
CA ARG A 56 -4.35 -8.67 2.63
C ARG A 56 -5.12 -7.66 3.45
N ILE A 57 -6.27 -7.25 2.94
CA ILE A 57 -7.11 -6.24 3.55
C ILE A 57 -8.49 -6.84 3.76
N GLU A 58 -9.05 -6.64 4.93
CA GLU A 58 -10.37 -7.10 5.35
C GLU A 58 -11.18 -5.90 5.87
N SER A 59 -12.33 -5.67 5.24
CA SER A 59 -13.30 -4.66 5.66
C SER A 59 -14.63 -5.30 6.01
N LEU A 60 -15.32 -4.67 6.96
CA LEU A 60 -16.69 -4.99 7.33
C LEU A 60 -17.59 -3.84 6.85
N ASP A 61 -18.25 -4.04 5.72
CA ASP A 61 -19.30 -3.14 5.24
C ASP A 61 -20.64 -3.54 5.86
N GLY A 62 -20.93 -3.01 7.05
CA GLY A 62 -22.13 -3.32 7.81
C GLY A 62 -22.24 -4.79 8.23
N ARG A 63 -22.81 -5.64 7.35
CA ARG A 63 -23.00 -7.08 7.56
C ARG A 63 -22.17 -7.96 6.63
N GLU A 64 -21.51 -7.37 5.64
CA GLU A 64 -20.74 -8.11 4.63
C GLU A 64 -19.24 -7.92 4.88
N ARG A 65 -18.49 -9.03 4.80
CA ARG A 65 -17.03 -9.03 4.89
C ARG A 65 -16.46 -8.96 3.48
N ARG A 66 -15.73 -7.91 3.18
CA ARG A 66 -14.95 -7.79 1.94
C ARG A 66 -13.49 -8.06 2.24
N HIS A 67 -12.86 -8.84 1.37
CA HIS A 67 -11.46 -9.16 1.43
C HIS A 67 -10.81 -8.75 0.11
N TRP A 68 -9.65 -8.11 0.19
CA TRP A 68 -8.80 -7.79 -0.94
C TRP A 68 -7.41 -8.36 -0.67
N ALA A 69 -6.74 -8.78 -1.74
CA ALA A 69 -5.39 -9.28 -1.70
C ALA A 69 -4.66 -8.74 -2.91
N PHE A 70 -3.50 -8.12 -2.68
CA PHE A 70 -2.70 -7.55 -3.76
C PHE A 70 -1.29 -8.14 -3.71
N SER A 71 -0.75 -8.47 -4.89
CA SER A 71 0.63 -8.92 -5.02
C SER A 71 1.60 -7.76 -4.82
N TYR A 72 2.84 -8.08 -4.47
CA TYR A 72 3.90 -7.08 -4.35
C TYR A 72 4.04 -6.27 -5.64
N ASN A 73 4.03 -6.94 -6.80
CA ASN A 73 4.11 -6.26 -8.08
C ASN A 73 2.94 -5.28 -8.29
N SER A 74 1.70 -5.65 -7.99
CA SER A 74 0.56 -4.73 -8.08
C SER A 74 0.70 -3.53 -7.15
N VAL A 75 1.23 -3.71 -5.93
CA VAL A 75 1.47 -2.61 -4.98
C VAL A 75 2.57 -1.67 -5.49
N MET A 76 3.60 -2.20 -6.13
CA MET A 76 4.67 -1.39 -6.75
C MET A 76 4.20 -0.66 -8.02
N GLU A 77 3.27 -1.23 -8.76
CA GLU A 77 2.63 -0.59 -9.91
C GLU A 77 1.52 0.38 -9.51
N ALA A 78 1.18 0.46 -8.22
CA ALA A 78 0.13 1.33 -7.73
C ALA A 78 0.47 2.80 -8.00
N GLN A 79 -0.53 3.53 -8.47
CA GLN A 79 -0.34 4.92 -8.91
C GLN A 79 -0.95 5.87 -7.87
N LEU A 80 -0.10 6.70 -7.26
CA LEU A 80 -0.55 7.74 -6.34
C LEU A 80 -1.23 8.86 -7.11
N ASN A 81 -2.45 9.19 -6.69
CA ASN A 81 -3.12 10.41 -7.07
C ASN A 81 -3.02 11.40 -5.91
N GLU A 82 -2.12 12.38 -6.03
CA GLU A 82 -1.90 13.39 -4.97
C GLU A 82 -3.10 14.34 -4.80
N ASP A 83 -3.90 14.55 -5.85
CA ASP A 83 -5.05 15.45 -5.81
C ASP A 83 -6.18 14.90 -4.92
N GLU A 84 -6.50 13.62 -5.11
CA GLU A 84 -7.55 12.94 -4.34
C GLU A 84 -6.99 12.13 -3.15
N GLN A 85 -5.67 12.08 -3.00
CA GLN A 85 -4.90 11.32 -2.01
C GLN A 85 -5.33 9.85 -1.94
N TYR A 86 -5.39 9.18 -3.08
CA TYR A 86 -5.61 7.74 -3.15
C TYR A 86 -4.58 7.07 -4.06
N TRP A 87 -4.36 5.78 -3.83
CA TRP A 87 -3.56 4.90 -4.67
C TRP A 87 -4.47 4.05 -5.54
N ALA A 88 -4.26 4.08 -6.85
CA ALA A 88 -4.92 3.17 -7.77
C ALA A 88 -4.09 1.89 -7.92
N ILE A 89 -4.63 0.75 -7.49
CA ILE A 89 -3.95 -0.55 -7.52
C ILE A 89 -4.76 -1.60 -8.28
N GLY A 90 -4.04 -2.48 -9.00
CA GLY A 90 -4.59 -3.62 -9.71
C GLY A 90 -5.05 -3.31 -11.14
N GLU A 91 -5.57 -4.34 -11.81
CA GLU A 91 -6.07 -4.23 -13.18
C GLU A 91 -7.55 -3.83 -13.20
N ALA A 92 -7.99 -3.15 -14.27
CA ALA A 92 -9.31 -2.53 -14.33
C ALA A 92 -10.48 -3.51 -14.02
N PRO A 93 -11.44 -3.14 -13.14
CA PRO A 93 -11.56 -1.86 -12.44
C PRO A 93 -10.51 -1.70 -11.33
N GLN A 94 -9.72 -0.62 -11.43
CA GLN A 94 -8.67 -0.30 -10.47
C GLN A 94 -9.29 -0.07 -9.10
N THR A 95 -8.69 -0.67 -8.07
CA THR A 95 -9.12 -0.45 -6.70
C THR A 95 -8.50 0.83 -6.18
N ARG A 96 -9.30 1.70 -5.58
CA ARG A 96 -8.82 2.93 -4.93
C ARG A 96 -8.54 2.63 -3.47
N LEU A 97 -7.29 2.81 -3.07
CA LEU A 97 -6.82 2.52 -1.72
C LEU A 97 -6.30 3.80 -1.10
N ARG A 98 -6.85 4.20 0.04
CA ARG A 98 -6.45 5.41 0.75
C ARG A 98 -5.91 5.03 2.12
N CYS A 99 -4.66 5.38 2.36
CA CYS A 99 -4.02 5.17 3.65
C CYS A 99 -4.47 6.26 4.62
N LEU A 100 -5.19 5.87 5.67
CA LEU A 100 -5.68 6.73 6.74
C LEU A 100 -4.83 6.44 7.99
N GLY A 101 -3.69 7.12 8.09
CA GLY A 101 -2.72 6.96 9.17
C GLY A 101 -2.41 8.28 9.88
N ALA A 102 -1.69 8.19 10.99
CA ALA A 102 -1.18 9.36 11.71
C ALA A 102 -0.20 10.10 10.79
N ILE A 103 -0.71 11.16 10.14
CA ILE A 103 -0.01 12.22 9.42
C ILE A 103 1.46 11.85 9.20
N ILE A 104 1.79 11.25 8.05
CA ILE A 104 3.11 11.48 7.49
C ILE A 104 3.13 12.97 7.20
N ALA A 105 3.59 13.74 8.17
CA ALA A 105 4.08 15.07 7.92
C ALA A 105 5.16 14.81 6.88
N SER A 106 4.87 15.14 5.63
CA SER A 106 5.88 15.21 4.58
C SER A 106 7.13 15.80 5.24
N GLY A 107 8.12 14.96 5.51
CA GLY A 107 9.35 15.39 6.16
C GLY A 107 10.02 16.35 5.21
N ASP A 108 10.25 17.57 5.71
CA ASP A 108 10.96 18.73 5.13
C ASP A 108 10.29 19.42 3.91
N ASP A 109 10.03 20.73 3.90
CA ASP A 109 10.72 21.89 4.52
C ASP A 109 12.21 22.04 4.14
N ASP A 110 12.47 22.35 2.86
CA ASP A 110 13.39 23.41 2.37
C ASP A 110 13.21 23.64 0.86
#